data_AF-A0A101W4S8-F1
#
_entry.id   AF-A0A101W4S8-F1
#
_cell.length_a   1.000
_cell.length_b   1.000
_cell.length_c   1.000
_cell.angle_alpha   90.00
_cell.angle_beta   90.00
_cell.angle_gamma   90.00
#
_symmetry.space_group_name_H-M   'P 1'
#
loop_
_entity.id
_entity.type
_entity.pdbx_description
1 polymer ?
#
loop_
_entity_poly.entity_id
_entity_poly.type
_entity_poly.pdbx_seq_one_letter_code
_entity_poly.pdbx_strand_id
1 'polypeptide(L)' 'METNNKKSKKIKKNPNQNVRKTKNKQADLIEDLKMEIATELGIIEQINNKGWNSLSPRVSGKIGGKIAQRLKGFDK' A
#
# COMPACT_ATOMS: atom_id res chain seq x y z
N MET A 1 28.90 -14.49 -21.00
CA MET A 1 29.15 -13.51 -19.93
C MET A 1 27.93 -12.63 -19.81
N GLU A 2 27.42 -12.52 -18.58
CA GLU A 2 26.39 -11.60 -18.07
C GLU A 2 26.44 -10.21 -18.74
N THR A 3 25.34 -9.52 -19.04
CA THR A 3 24.51 -8.86 -18.02
C THR A 3 23.15 -8.41 -18.57
N ASN A 4 22.11 -8.80 -17.82
CA ASN A 4 20.85 -8.07 -17.66
C ASN A 4 21.11 -6.72 -16.97
N ASN A 5 20.48 -5.60 -17.39
CA ASN A 5 19.75 -4.71 -16.46
C ASN A 5 18.94 -3.59 -17.15
N LYS A 6 17.62 -3.81 -17.24
CA LYS A 6 16.54 -2.89 -16.83
C LYS A 6 16.77 -1.36 -16.98
N LYS A 7 16.58 -0.86 -18.20
CA LYS A 7 16.37 0.58 -18.47
C LYS A 7 14.87 0.89 -18.44
N SER A 8 14.37 1.51 -17.38
CA SER A 8 13.03 2.14 -17.40
C SER A 8 12.96 3.35 -16.48
N LYS A 9 13.44 4.46 -17.04
CA LYS A 9 12.90 5.84 -17.02
C LYS A 9 11.90 6.19 -15.89
N LYS A 10 12.41 6.97 -14.94
CA LYS A 10 11.98 8.35 -14.56
C LYS A 10 10.48 8.66 -14.76
N ILE A 11 9.70 8.73 -13.68
CA ILE A 11 8.38 9.38 -13.66
C ILE A 11 8.30 10.31 -12.43
N LYS A 12 7.85 11.53 -12.71
CA LYS A 12 7.87 12.75 -11.88
C LYS A 12 6.75 12.76 -10.81
N LYS A 13 7.06 13.39 -9.66
CA LYS A 13 6.27 14.26 -8.73
C LYS A 13 4.73 14.28 -8.94
N ASN A 14 3.82 14.13 -7.95
CA ASN A 14 3.61 14.77 -6.62
C ASN A 14 2.48 14.01 -5.86
N PRO A 15 2.47 13.88 -4.51
CA PRO A 15 1.27 13.46 -3.79
C PRO A 15 0.68 14.59 -2.93
N ASN A 16 -0.50 15.08 -3.31
CA ASN A 16 -1.34 15.93 -2.45
C ASN A 16 -2.16 15.00 -1.54
N GLN A 17 -1.67 14.79 -0.32
CA GLN A 17 -2.28 13.92 0.68
C GLN A 17 -3.14 14.77 1.64
N ASN A 18 -4.40 14.98 1.29
CA ASN A 18 -5.36 15.64 2.16
C ASN A 18 -6.40 14.61 2.62
N VAL A 19 -6.06 13.80 3.62
CA VAL A 19 -7.05 12.95 4.32
C VAL A 19 -7.36 13.59 5.66
N ARG A 20 -8.49 14.31 5.67
CA ARG A 20 -9.09 14.90 6.86
C ARG A 20 -9.55 13.76 7.77
N LYS A 21 -8.86 13.58 8.91
CA LYS A 21 -9.17 12.60 9.94
C LYS A 21 -10.57 12.84 10.54
N THR A 22 -11.55 12.02 10.18
CA THR A 22 -12.84 11.93 10.88
C THR A 22 -12.85 10.63 11.68
N LYS A 23 -12.90 10.75 13.01
CA LYS A 23 -12.83 9.68 14.02
C LYS A 23 -13.90 8.61 13.78
N ASN A 24 -13.53 7.47 13.22
CA ASN A 24 -14.41 6.33 13.06
C ASN A 24 -13.61 5.04 13.32
N LYS A 25 -13.87 4.35 14.44
CA LYS A 25 -13.06 3.23 14.96
C LYS A 25 -12.76 2.12 13.93
N GLN A 26 -13.67 1.90 12.98
CA GLN A 26 -13.50 0.89 11.93
C GLN A 26 -12.48 1.31 10.86
N ALA A 27 -12.36 2.62 10.59
CA ALA A 27 -11.36 3.13 9.66
C ALA A 27 -9.93 2.96 10.23
N ASP A 28 -9.79 3.08 11.55
CA ASP A 28 -8.50 2.91 12.23
C ASP A 28 -7.99 1.46 12.10
N LEU A 29 -8.85 0.45 12.34
CA LEU A 29 -8.48 -0.97 12.20
C LEU A 29 -8.05 -1.34 10.76
N ILE A 30 -8.73 -0.79 9.76
CA ILE A 30 -8.40 -1.04 8.35
C ILE A 30 -7.06 -0.38 7.99
N GLU A 31 -6.79 0.82 8.51
CA GLU A 31 -5.52 1.51 8.26
C GLU A 31 -4.34 0.78 8.90
N ASP A 32 -4.51 0.25 10.11
CA ASP A 32 -3.49 -0.58 10.78
C ASP A 32 -3.21 -1.86 9.97
N LEU A 33 -4.25 -2.54 9.50
CA LEU A 33 -4.12 -3.73 8.65
C LEU A 33 -3.39 -3.42 7.33
N LYS A 34 -3.67 -2.28 6.70
CA LYS A 34 -2.94 -1.84 5.50
C LYS A 34 -1.45 -1.72 5.78
N MET A 35 -1.07 -1.10 6.90
CA MET A 35 0.32 -0.89 7.28
C MET A 35 1.04 -2.19 7.65
N GLU A 36 0.36 -3.12 8.33
CA GLU A 36 0.87 -4.46 8.61
C GLU A 36 1.17 -5.21 7.30
N ILE A 37 0.21 -5.23 6.36
CA ILE A 37 0.38 -5.88 5.06
C ILE A 37 1.48 -5.21 4.23
N ALA A 38 1.57 -3.88 4.27
CA ALA A 38 2.64 -3.15 3.61
C ALA A 38 4.03 -3.54 4.16
N THR A 39 4.12 -3.78 5.47
CA THR A 39 5.33 -4.26 6.13
C THR A 39 5.65 -5.70 5.70
N GLU A 40 4.65 -6.58 5.69
CA GLU A 40 4.77 -7.97 5.22
C GLU A 40 5.25 -8.05 3.76
N LEU A 41 4.80 -7.12 2.92
CA LEU A 41 5.18 -7.02 1.51
C LEU A 41 6.51 -6.28 1.27
N GLY A 42 7.13 -5.72 2.31
CA GLY A 42 8.39 -4.97 2.20
C GLY A 42 8.28 -3.63 1.45
N ILE A 43 7.07 -3.07 1.35
CA ILE A 43 6.78 -1.81 0.65
C ILE A 43 6.50 -0.65 1.61
N ILE A 44 6.59 -0.89 2.91
CA ILE A 44 6.35 0.10 3.96
C ILE A 44 7.20 1.35 3.78
N GLU A 45 8.47 1.18 3.42
CA GLU A 45 9.38 2.30 3.19
C GLU A 45 9.00 3.11 1.95
N GLN A 46 8.46 2.45 0.92
CA GLN A 46 7.95 3.14 -0.25
C GLN A 46 6.69 3.96 0.07
N ILE A 47 5.79 3.43 0.90
CA ILE A 47 4.58 4.13 1.32
C ILE A 47 4.93 5.30 2.24
N ASN A 48 5.83 5.12 3.19
CA ASN A 48 6.29 6.19 4.07
C ASN A 48 6.95 7.33 3.29
N ASN A 49 7.76 7.01 2.28
CA ASN A 49 8.48 8.01 1.49
C ASN A 49 7.64 8.63 0.36
N LYS A 50 6.76 7.87 -0.30
CA LYS A 50 6.06 8.28 -1.53
C LYS A 50 4.53 8.27 -1.43
N GLY A 51 3.99 7.74 -0.34
CA GLY A 51 2.56 7.56 -0.13
C GLY A 51 1.98 6.34 -0.85
N TRP A 52 0.74 6.01 -0.51
CA TRP A 52 -0.03 4.91 -1.09
C TRP A 52 -0.18 4.98 -2.61
N ASN A 53 -0.26 6.19 -3.17
CA ASN A 53 -0.42 6.42 -4.61
C ASN A 53 0.82 6.02 -5.43
N SER A 54 1.95 5.75 -4.79
CA SER A 54 3.17 5.33 -5.46
C SER A 54 3.18 3.84 -5.84
N LEU A 55 2.22 3.07 -5.33
CA LEU A 55 2.15 1.64 -5.53
C LEU A 55 1.67 1.28 -6.94
N SER A 56 2.26 0.23 -7.51
CA SER A 56 1.76 -0.35 -8.76
C SER A 56 0.37 -0.97 -8.54
N PRO A 57 -0.53 -0.97 -9.54
CA PRO A 57 -1.85 -1.61 -9.45
C PRO A 57 -1.80 -3.06 -8.98
N ARG A 58 -0.74 -3.79 -9.34
CA ARG A 58 -0.51 -5.17 -8.88
C ARG A 58 -0.26 -5.27 -7.38
N VAL A 59 0.43 -4.29 -6.81
CA VAL A 59 0.80 -4.27 -5.39
C VAL A 59 -0.37 -3.75 -4.54
N SER A 60 -1.00 -2.65 -4.95
CA SER A 60 -2.20 -2.14 -4.27
C SER A 60 -3.36 -3.16 -4.30
N GLY A 61 -3.54 -3.88 -5.42
CA GLY A 61 -4.51 -4.97 -5.52
C GLY A 61 -4.23 -6.13 -4.57
N LYS A 62 -2.96 -6.51 -4.37
CA LYS A 62 -2.58 -7.53 -3.38
C LYS A 62 -2.89 -7.09 -1.94
N ILE A 63 -2.63 -5.83 -1.61
CA ILE A 63 -2.96 -5.26 -0.29
C ILE A 63 -4.47 -5.32 -0.06
N GLY A 64 -5.26 -4.82 -1.02
CA GLY A 64 -6.73 -4.85 -0.95
C GLY A 64 -7.29 -6.26 -0.80
N GLY A 65 -6.74 -7.23 -1.55
CA GLY A 65 -7.12 -8.64 -1.45
C GLY A 65 -6.83 -9.26 -0.07
N LYS A 66 -5.66 -8.96 0.52
CA LYS A 66 -5.28 -9.43 1.86
C LYS A 66 -6.17 -8.80 2.96
N ILE A 67 -6.56 -7.54 2.81
CA ILE A 67 -7.51 -6.87 3.73
C ILE A 67 -8.87 -7.54 3.65
N ALA A 68 -9.41 -7.71 2.43
CA ALA A 68 -10.72 -8.32 2.23
C ALA A 68 -10.76 -9.77 2.75
N GLN A 69 -9.67 -10.53 2.57
CA GLN A 69 -9.56 -11.89 3.10
C GLN A 69 -9.56 -11.92 4.63
N ARG A 70 -8.82 -11.01 5.29
CA ARG A 70 -8.83 -10.88 6.75
C ARG A 70 -10.23 -10.48 7.23
N LEU A 71 -10.85 -9.46 6.63
CA LEU A 71 -12.18 -8.98 7.02
C LEU A 71 -13.27 -10.06 6.84
N LYS A 72 -13.23 -10.84 5.76
CA LYS A 72 -14.16 -11.95 5.54
C LYS A 72 -14.00 -13.06 6.60
N GLY A 73 -12.80 -13.22 7.16
CA GLY A 73 -12.55 -14.14 8.26
C GLY A 73 -13.14 -13.68 9.60
N PHE A 74 -13.40 -12.38 9.77
CA PHE A 74 -13.99 -11.82 10.99
C PHE A 74 -15.52 -11.88 11.01
N ASP A 75 -16.18 -12.00 9.86
CA ASP A 75 -17.65 -11.99 9.73
C ASP A 75 -18.29 -13.39 9.96
N LYS A 76 -17.52 -14.37 10.43
CA LYS A 76 -17.93 -15.78 10.52
C LYS A 76 -17.78 -16.31 11.93
#